data_AF-A0A929GEC2-F1
#
_entry.id   AF-A0A929GEC2-F1
#
_cell.length_a   1.000
_cell.length_b   1.000
_cell.length_c   1.000
_cell.angle_alpha   90.00
_cell.angle_beta   90.00
_cell.angle_gamma   90.00
#
_symmetry.space_group_name_H-M   'P 1'
#
loop_
_entity.id
_entity.type
_entity.pdbx_description
1 polymer ?
#
loop_
_entity_poly.entity_id
_entity_poly.type
_entity_poly.pdbx_seq_one_letter_code
_entity_poly.pdbx_strand_id
1 'polypeptide(L)'
;ESKINTYDLIELAHLGLVYTTTVGLEMAMSGVPVISAGCSHYRGRGFTYDPSTSDDYLRAIDQRLAEPRDRRLPDDQIELAIRYAHLFFFEYPFLFPWHLLQFWEDMAERPLEQVIQPGVITAYEETLNTFSGEPIVRE
;
A
#
# COMPACT_ATOMS: atom_id res chain seq x y z
N GLU A 1 -1.01 18.37 -17.84
CA GLU A 1 -0.27 18.05 -16.60
C GLU A 1 -0.12 19.30 -15.74
N SER A 2 -0.27 19.18 -14.42
CA SER A 2 0.08 20.26 -13.49
C SER A 2 1.60 20.38 -13.39
N LYS A 3 2.11 21.60 -13.21
CA LYS A 3 3.54 21.86 -12.96
C LYS A 3 4.04 21.38 -11.58
N ILE A 4 3.14 20.92 -10.72
CA ILE A 4 3.43 20.43 -9.37
C ILE A 4 3.10 18.95 -9.35
N ASN A 5 4.09 18.12 -9.03
CA ASN A 5 3.93 16.69 -8.83
C ASN A 5 3.76 16.40 -7.33
N THR A 6 2.98 15.38 -6.98
CA THR A 6 2.77 14.93 -5.59
C THR A 6 4.11 14.61 -4.90
N TYR A 7 5.09 14.08 -5.64
CA TYR A 7 6.41 13.77 -5.10
C TYR A 7 7.18 15.02 -4.64
N ASP A 8 7.08 16.14 -5.37
CA ASP A 8 7.69 17.41 -4.94
C ASP A 8 7.08 17.88 -3.61
N LEU A 9 5.79 17.66 -3.42
CA LEU A 9 5.10 17.99 -2.17
C LEU A 9 5.52 17.06 -1.02
N ILE A 10 5.77 15.78 -1.30
CA ILE A 10 6.25 14.81 -0.31
C ILE A 10 7.65 15.22 0.18
N GLU A 11 8.58 15.56 -0.72
CA GLU A 11 9.93 15.97 -0.33
C GLU A 11 9.95 17.20 0.59
N LEU A 12 9.04 18.15 0.33
CA LEU A 12 8.89 19.37 1.12
C LEU A 12 8.07 19.17 2.41
N ALA A 13 7.34 18.06 2.53
CA ALA A 13 6.48 17.81 3.68
C ALA A 13 7.31 17.51 4.94
N HIS A 14 6.85 18.04 6.06
CA HIS A 14 7.38 17.71 7.39
C HIS A 14 6.56 16.62 8.08
N LEU A 15 5.29 16.47 7.69
CA LEU A 15 4.33 15.55 8.28
C LEU A 15 3.23 15.23 7.24
N GLY A 16 2.94 13.94 7.06
CA GLY A 16 1.79 13.46 6.30
C GLY A 16 0.60 13.16 7.20
N LEU A 17 -0.57 13.65 6.83
CA LEU A 17 -1.84 13.28 7.46
C LEU A 17 -2.65 12.51 6.42
N VAL A 18 -2.92 11.23 6.70
CA VAL A 18 -3.56 10.34 5.73
C VAL A 18 -4.70 9.56 6.36
N TYR A 19 -5.62 9.09 5.51
CA TYR A 19 -6.71 8.21 5.93
C TYR A 19 -6.47 6.77 5.47
N THR A 20 -6.67 6.47 4.18
CA THR A 20 -6.50 5.11 3.62
C THR A 20 -5.65 5.08 2.33
N THR A 21 -5.07 6.21 1.93
CA THR A 21 -4.26 6.31 0.70
C THR A 21 -2.92 5.59 0.84
N THR A 22 -2.41 5.05 -0.27
CA THR A 22 -1.05 4.49 -0.39
C THR A 22 0.03 5.56 -0.33
N VAL A 23 -0.32 6.83 -0.56
CA VAL A 23 0.63 7.96 -0.44
C VAL A 23 1.28 8.01 0.95
N GLY A 24 0.58 7.59 2.01
CA GLY A 24 1.19 7.51 3.34
C GLY A 24 2.32 6.47 3.44
N LEU A 25 2.27 5.40 2.66
CA LEU A 25 3.36 4.42 2.57
C LEU A 25 4.56 5.02 1.80
N GLU A 26 4.30 5.69 0.68
CA GLU A 26 5.33 6.40 -0.10
C GLU A 26 6.04 7.46 0.75
N MET A 27 5.28 8.27 1.51
CA MET A 27 5.83 9.27 2.43
C MET A 27 6.73 8.64 3.50
N ALA A 28 6.32 7.52 4.10
CA ALA A 28 7.13 6.81 5.09
C ALA A 28 8.42 6.22 4.48
N MET A 29 8.36 5.69 3.25
CA MET A 29 9.56 5.25 2.51
C MET A 29 10.53 6.39 2.19
N SER A 30 10.02 7.61 2.00
CA SER A 30 10.82 8.83 1.86
C SER A 30 11.26 9.44 3.21
N GLY A 31 10.97 8.76 4.32
CA GLY A 31 11.32 9.21 5.67
C GLY A 31 10.45 10.32 6.24
N VAL A 32 9.38 10.72 5.55
CA VAL A 32 8.45 11.72 6.08
C VAL A 32 7.54 11.04 7.12
N PRO A 33 7.46 11.56 8.36
CA PRO A 33 6.54 11.04 9.37
C PRO A 33 5.08 11.08 8.88
N VAL A 34 4.31 10.03 9.15
CA VAL A 34 2.91 9.93 8.74
C VAL A 34 2.00 9.59 9.92
N ILE A 35 0.94 10.37 10.10
CA ILE A 35 -0.18 10.03 10.99
C ILE A 35 -1.29 9.42 10.14
N SER A 36 -1.61 8.15 10.40
CA SER A 36 -2.71 7.44 9.73
C SER A 36 -3.96 7.45 10.60
N ALA A 37 -4.98 8.19 10.17
CA ALA A 37 -6.26 8.29 10.85
C ALA A 37 -7.25 7.18 10.46
N GLY A 38 -7.03 6.49 9.34
CA GLY A 38 -7.88 5.40 8.87
C GLY A 38 -7.27 4.02 9.13
N CYS A 39 -7.99 2.98 8.71
CA CYS A 39 -7.52 1.59 8.75
C CYS A 39 -6.80 1.22 7.45
N SER A 40 -5.69 1.89 7.15
CA SER A 40 -4.84 1.49 6.01
C SER A 40 -4.20 0.11 6.25
N HIS A 41 -3.92 -0.62 5.17
CA HIS A 41 -3.32 -1.96 5.24
C HIS A 41 -1.93 -1.98 5.93
N TYR A 42 -1.22 -0.85 5.88
CA TYR A 42 0.09 -0.63 6.51
C TYR A 42 0.01 -0.04 7.93
N ARG A 43 -1.18 0.22 8.48
CA ARG A 43 -1.36 0.65 9.87
C ARG A 43 -0.83 -0.42 10.84
N GLY A 44 -0.21 0.03 11.93
CA GLY A 44 0.27 -0.84 13.00
C GLY A 44 1.51 -1.66 12.61
N ARG A 45 2.19 -1.28 11.52
CA ARG A 45 3.36 -1.98 11.00
C ARG A 45 4.69 -1.37 11.46
N GLY A 46 4.66 -0.35 12.32
CA GLY A 46 5.84 0.18 13.00
C GLY A 46 6.52 1.38 12.34
N PHE A 47 5.97 1.90 11.24
CA PHE A 47 6.51 3.06 10.52
C PHE A 47 5.49 4.20 10.32
N THR A 48 4.34 4.13 11.02
CA THR A 48 3.32 5.19 11.06
C THR A 48 2.90 5.49 12.49
N TYR A 49 2.34 6.68 12.69
CA TYR A 49 1.68 7.05 13.94
C TYR A 49 0.18 6.78 13.80
N ASP A 50 -0.35 5.93 14.68
CA ASP A 50 -1.65 5.31 14.50
C ASP A 50 -2.60 5.65 15.65
N PRO A 51 -3.07 6.90 15.77
CA PRO A 51 -3.98 7.31 16.84
C PRO A 51 -5.29 6.52 16.77
N SER A 52 -5.87 6.21 17.92
CA SER A 52 -7.11 5.41 18.03
C SER A 52 -8.33 6.25 18.43
N THR A 53 -8.12 7.51 18.79
CA THR A 53 -9.16 8.46 19.17
C THR A 53 -8.89 9.83 18.53
N SER A 54 -9.92 10.68 18.45
CA SER A 54 -9.77 12.06 17.96
C SER A 54 -8.79 12.87 18.81
N ASP A 55 -8.79 12.66 20.13
CA ASP A 55 -7.87 13.35 21.04
C ASP A 55 -6.41 12.89 20.82
N ASP A 56 -6.18 11.60 20.60
CA ASP A 56 -4.85 11.08 20.27
C ASP A 56 -4.35 11.62 18.94
N TYR A 57 -5.24 11.76 17.96
CA TYR A 57 -4.92 12.33 16.65
C TYR A 57 -4.46 13.78 16.77
N LEU A 58 -5.23 14.62 17.47
CA LEU A 58 -4.84 16.02 17.69
C LEU A 58 -3.53 16.13 18.48
N ARG A 59 -3.37 15.32 19.53
CA ARG A 59 -2.13 15.29 20.32
C ARG A 59 -0.93 14.85 19.49
N ALA A 60 -1.09 13.86 18.61
CA ALA A 60 -0.04 13.41 17.72
C ALA A 60 0.36 14.53 16.75
N ILE A 61 -0.59 15.28 16.21
CA ILE A 61 -0.30 16.45 15.36
C ILE A 61 0.51 17.48 16.14
N ASP A 62 0.04 17.89 17.33
CA ASP A 62 0.71 18.92 18.13
C ASP A 62 2.15 18.50 18.49
N GLN A 63 2.35 17.24 18.89
CA GLN A 63 3.66 16.70 19.19
C GLN A 63 4.59 16.71 17.97
N ARG A 64 4.10 16.28 16.80
CA ARG A 64 4.91 16.26 15.56
C ARG A 64 5.23 17.67 15.07
N LEU A 65 4.31 18.61 15.16
CA LEU A 65 4.53 20.00 14.74
C LEU A 65 5.49 20.77 15.67
N ALA A 66 5.67 20.31 16.91
CA ALA A 66 6.63 20.89 17.85
C ALA A 66 8.08 20.40 17.62
N GLU A 67 8.29 19.35 16.83
CA GLU A 67 9.63 18.84 16.50
C GLU A 67 10.34 19.69 15.43
N PRO A 68 11.68 19.57 15.29
CA PRO A 68 12.41 20.19 14.20
C PRO A 68 11.81 19.83 12.84
N ARG A 69 11.69 20.80 11.93
CA ARG A 69 11.04 20.60 10.62
C ARG A 69 11.77 19.57 9.74
N ASP A 70 13.07 19.47 9.89
CA ASP A 70 13.94 18.50 9.19
C ASP A 70 13.92 17.11 9.83
N ARG A 71 13.15 16.89 10.91
CA ARG A 71 12.94 15.56 11.48
C ARG A 71 12.43 14.60 10.39
N ARG A 72 13.11 13.47 10.28
CA ARG A 72 12.69 12.32 9.47
C ARG A 72 12.49 11.11 10.36
N LEU A 73 11.80 10.11 9.83
CA LEU A 73 11.73 8.79 10.45
C LEU A 73 13.15 8.21 10.63
N PRO A 74 13.39 7.44 11.69
CA PRO A 74 14.59 6.63 11.82
C PRO A 74 14.80 5.66 10.64
N ASP A 75 16.05 5.37 10.31
CA ASP A 75 16.42 4.52 9.15
C ASP A 75 15.77 3.12 9.21
N ASP A 76 15.62 2.53 10.40
CA ASP A 76 14.98 1.23 10.60
C ASP A 76 13.48 1.27 10.26
N GLN A 77 12.80 2.38 10.54
CA GLN A 77 11.38 2.57 10.17
C GLN A 77 11.23 2.81 8.66
N ILE A 78 12.16 3.55 8.05
CA ILE A 78 12.22 3.74 6.60
C ILE A 78 12.41 2.40 5.90
N GLU A 79 13.39 1.61 6.35
CA GLU A 79 13.64 0.28 5.81
C GLU A 79 12.42 -0.63 5.97
N LEU A 80 11.75 -0.58 7.13
CA LEU A 80 10.53 -1.34 7.36
C LEU A 80 9.38 -0.95 6.41
N ALA A 81 9.22 0.35 6.14
CA ALA A 81 8.25 0.84 5.16
C ALA A 81 8.57 0.34 3.74
N ILE A 82 9.84 0.38 3.34
CA ILE A 82 10.30 -0.12 2.03
C ILE A 82 10.07 -1.63 1.91
N ARG A 83 10.43 -2.42 2.92
CA ARG A 83 10.21 -3.87 2.95
C ARG A 83 8.72 -4.20 2.89
N TYR A 84 7.89 -3.48 3.63
CA TYR A 84 6.44 -3.64 3.57
C TYR A 84 5.89 -3.30 2.19
N ALA A 85 6.34 -2.20 1.57
CA ALA A 85 5.93 -1.82 0.23
C ALA A 85 6.34 -2.86 -0.81
N HIS A 86 7.55 -3.42 -0.71
CA HIS A 86 7.99 -4.50 -1.58
C HIS A 86 7.07 -5.72 -1.45
N LEU A 87 6.81 -6.13 -0.20
CA LEU A 87 5.89 -7.22 0.09
C LEU A 87 4.48 -6.93 -0.48
N PHE A 88 3.98 -5.72 -0.35
CA PHE A 88 2.62 -5.37 -0.77
C PHE A 88 2.46 -5.24 -2.30
N PHE A 89 3.44 -4.66 -3.00
CA PHE A 89 3.33 -4.37 -4.43
C PHE A 89 3.89 -5.47 -5.34
N PHE A 90 4.88 -6.24 -4.90
CA PHE A 90 5.56 -7.21 -5.76
C PHE A 90 5.32 -8.64 -5.32
N GLU A 91 5.34 -8.89 -4.02
CA GLU A 91 5.14 -10.24 -3.52
C GLU A 91 3.65 -10.57 -3.41
N TYR A 92 2.88 -9.80 -2.65
CA TYR A 92 1.49 -10.12 -2.28
C TYR A 92 0.53 -10.28 -3.46
N PRO A 93 0.60 -9.50 -4.56
CA PRO A 93 -0.35 -9.63 -5.67
C PRO A 93 -0.20 -10.94 -6.43
N PHE A 94 -1.32 -11.49 -6.86
CA PHE A 94 -1.38 -12.68 -7.69
C PHE A 94 -1.65 -12.27 -9.12
N LEU A 95 -1.18 -13.06 -10.09
CA LEU A 95 -1.58 -12.85 -11.48
C LEU A 95 -3.10 -13.02 -11.61
N PHE A 96 -3.76 -12.02 -12.17
CA PHE A 96 -5.20 -12.05 -12.36
C PHE A 96 -5.54 -11.95 -13.85
N PRO A 97 -6.46 -12.79 -14.37
CA PRO A 97 -6.75 -12.89 -15.80
C PRO A 97 -7.33 -11.62 -16.45
N TRP A 98 -7.93 -10.73 -15.67
CA TRP A 98 -8.66 -9.55 -16.14
C TRP A 98 -8.20 -8.27 -15.43
N HIS A 99 -7.66 -7.31 -16.18
CA HIS A 99 -7.20 -6.04 -15.64
C HIS A 99 -8.37 -5.09 -15.46
N LEU A 100 -8.38 -4.34 -14.35
CA LEU A 100 -9.48 -3.43 -14.01
C LEU A 100 -9.83 -2.43 -15.14
N LEU A 101 -8.81 -1.88 -15.81
CA LEU A 101 -9.00 -0.87 -16.87
C LEU A 101 -9.40 -1.47 -18.22
N GLN A 102 -9.20 -2.77 -18.43
CA GLN A 102 -9.45 -3.50 -19.68
C GLN A 102 -10.37 -4.70 -19.43
N PHE A 103 -11.21 -4.63 -18.40
CA PHE A 103 -11.87 -5.80 -17.86
C PHE A 103 -12.76 -6.49 -18.91
N TRP A 104 -13.49 -5.70 -19.70
CA TRP A 104 -14.42 -6.23 -20.70
C TRP A 104 -13.70 -6.79 -21.93
N GLU A 105 -12.60 -6.15 -22.35
CA GLU A 105 -11.73 -6.64 -23.42
C GLU A 105 -11.07 -7.96 -23.01
N ASP A 106 -10.48 -8.00 -21.81
CA ASP A 106 -9.85 -9.20 -21.28
C ASP A 106 -10.86 -10.35 -21.12
N MET A 107 -12.10 -10.07 -20.68
CA MET A 107 -13.17 -11.07 -20.56
C MET A 107 -13.63 -11.61 -21.93
N ALA A 108 -13.61 -10.78 -22.98
CA ALA A 108 -13.93 -11.22 -24.33
C ALA A 108 -12.84 -12.09 -24.94
N GLU A 109 -11.56 -11.77 -24.67
CA GLU A 109 -10.40 -12.55 -25.12
C GLU A 109 -10.19 -13.84 -24.30
N ARG A 110 -10.46 -13.77 -22.99
CA ARG A 110 -10.25 -14.85 -22.01
C ARG A 110 -11.51 -14.99 -21.15
N PRO A 111 -12.58 -15.62 -21.68
CA PRO A 111 -13.81 -15.82 -20.92
C PRO A 111 -13.59 -16.72 -19.70
N LEU A 112 -14.42 -16.54 -18.67
CA LEU A 112 -14.34 -17.29 -17.41
C LEU A 112 -14.31 -18.81 -17.65
N GLU A 113 -15.16 -19.31 -18.55
CA GLU A 113 -15.27 -20.73 -18.87
C GLU A 113 -13.97 -21.33 -19.41
N GLN A 114 -13.12 -20.51 -20.06
CA GLN A 114 -11.81 -20.94 -20.53
C GLN A 114 -10.77 -20.88 -19.40
N VAL A 115 -10.81 -19.81 -18.58
CA VAL A 115 -9.84 -19.60 -17.49
C VAL A 115 -9.95 -20.67 -16.41
N ILE A 116 -11.16 -21.12 -16.07
CA ILE A 116 -11.38 -22.13 -15.03
C ILE A 116 -11.12 -23.57 -15.48
N GLN A 117 -10.90 -23.80 -16.79
CA GLN A 117 -10.62 -25.14 -17.29
C GLN A 117 -9.20 -25.58 -16.87
N PRO A 118 -9.04 -26.70 -16.14
CA PRO A 118 -7.74 -27.16 -15.69
C PRO A 118 -6.76 -27.34 -16.86
N GLY A 119 -5.53 -26.84 -16.72
CA GLY A 119 -4.47 -27.00 -17.71
C GLY A 119 -4.59 -26.16 -18.98
N VAL A 120 -5.62 -25.31 -19.11
CA VAL A 120 -5.77 -24.40 -20.27
C VAL A 120 -4.94 -23.14 -20.09
N ILE A 121 -4.98 -22.53 -18.90
CA ILE A 121 -4.16 -21.35 -18.57
C ILE A 121 -3.57 -21.53 -17.18
N THR A 122 -2.40 -22.15 -17.12
CA THR A 122 -1.73 -22.49 -15.85
C THR A 122 -1.25 -21.26 -15.07
N ALA A 123 -1.04 -20.13 -15.76
CA ALA A 123 -0.55 -18.89 -15.15
C ALA A 123 -1.47 -18.31 -14.06
N TYR A 124 -2.74 -18.72 -14.00
CA TYR A 124 -3.72 -18.23 -13.01
C TYR A 124 -4.15 -19.30 -12.00
N GLU A 125 -3.57 -20.50 -12.05
CA GLU A 125 -3.95 -21.62 -11.17
C GLU A 125 -3.81 -21.26 -9.69
N GLU A 126 -2.69 -20.64 -9.31
CA GLU A 126 -2.46 -20.21 -7.92
C GLU A 126 -3.58 -19.27 -7.42
N THR A 127 -4.01 -18.33 -8.27
CA THR A 127 -5.07 -17.38 -7.98
C THR A 127 -6.43 -18.05 -7.83
N LEU A 128 -6.75 -18.97 -8.75
CA LEU A 128 -8.01 -19.72 -8.72
C LEU A 128 -8.08 -20.65 -7.50
N ASN A 129 -6.98 -21.33 -7.17
CA ASN A 129 -6.86 -22.18 -5.98
C ASN A 129 -6.98 -21.36 -4.68
N THR A 130 -6.39 -20.17 -4.64
CA THR A 130 -6.55 -19.26 -3.50
C THR A 130 -8.01 -18.86 -3.31
N PHE A 131 -8.74 -18.57 -4.39
CA PHE A 131 -10.17 -18.26 -4.33
C PHE A 131 -11.06 -19.44 -3.95
N SER A 132 -10.64 -20.68 -4.23
CA SER A 132 -11.33 -21.88 -3.74
C SER A 132 -11.04 -22.19 -2.26
N GLY A 133 -10.16 -21.41 -1.62
CA GLY A 133 -9.82 -21.52 -0.20
C GLY A 133 -8.59 -22.38 0.08
N GLU A 134 -7.80 -22.73 -0.94
CA GLU A 134 -6.53 -23.40 -0.73
C GLU A 134 -5.53 -22.46 -0.05
N PRO A 135 -4.70 -22.97 0.89
CA PRO A 135 -3.70 -22.15 1.56
C PRO A 135 -2.64 -21.65 0.57
N ILE A 136 -2.27 -20.39 0.70
CA ILE A 136 -1.11 -19.81 0.00
C ILE A 136 0.15 -20.37 0.66
N VAL A 137 0.94 -21.16 -0.08
CA VAL A 137 2.24 -21.67 0.35
C VAL A 137 3.32 -20.87 -0.37
N ARG A 138 4.12 -20.10 0.36
CA ARG A 138 5.27 -19.36 -0.18
C ARG A 138 6.54 -19.83 0.55
N GLU A 139 7.58 -20.15 -0.22
CA GLU A 139 8.91 -20.51 0.29
C GLU A 139 9.68 -19.31 0.83
#